data_AF-A0A3D0YUX6-F1
#
_entry.id   AF-A0A3D0YUX6-F1
#
_cell.length_a   1.000
_cell.length_b   1.000
_cell.length_c   1.000
_cell.angle_alpha   90.00
_cell.angle_beta   90.00
_cell.angle_gamma   90.00
#
_symmetry.space_group_name_H-M   'P 1'
#
loop_
_entity.id
_entity.type
_entity.pdbx_description
1 polymer ?
#
loop_
_entity_poly.entity_id
_entity_poly.type
_entity_poly.pdbx_seq_one_letter_code
_entity_poly.pdbx_strand_id
1 'polypeptide(L)'
;MSVGWIMTIDVILVVEFLIMIFSSSAPQILNDLCPGLPLTRPNRFYSFRWLFRVAFIVCFGLFVFSSLYVEYDSSLQTVLVKNDNSVVEAGIAWCGNDCVNVYDEYEIDNYVQFHDRCAFRFTVQAQISLNHLQAFAGLFEFEGRLAPQTKAESYWILRPSFYQSIEATEQMLIGRYGSVPCDQLPMMEIAGAIYDHLNRQLHTFGYKLNGLPVISWE
;
A
#
# COMPACT_ATOMS: atom_id res chain seq x y z
N MET A 1 5.36 10.62 -12.33
CA MET A 1 4.41 10.84 -13.44
C MET A 1 3.05 11.07 -12.79
N SER A 2 2.32 12.15 -13.09
CA SER A 2 0.98 12.34 -12.50
C SER A 2 -0.04 11.42 -13.19
N VAL A 3 -1.06 10.99 -12.46
CA VAL A 3 -2.15 10.13 -12.96
C VAL A 3 -2.77 10.69 -14.25
N GLY A 4 -2.90 12.03 -14.35
CA GLY A 4 -3.42 12.69 -15.55
C GLY A 4 -2.58 12.48 -16.82
N TRP A 5 -1.26 12.34 -16.71
CA TRP A 5 -0.40 12.03 -17.87
C TRP A 5 -0.55 10.59 -18.34
N ILE A 6 -0.76 9.65 -17.41
CA ILE A 6 -0.99 8.24 -17.73
C ILE A 6 -2.33 8.09 -18.47
N MET A 7 -3.41 8.69 -17.93
CA MET A 7 -4.74 8.68 -18.58
C MET A 7 -4.73 9.32 -19.97
N THR A 8 -3.94 10.38 -20.19
CA THR A 8 -3.85 11.03 -21.51
C THR A 8 -3.18 10.10 -22.53
N ILE A 9 -2.12 9.39 -22.15
CA ILE A 9 -1.45 8.42 -23.00
C ILE A 9 -2.39 7.25 -23.31
N ASP A 10 -3.15 6.77 -22.32
CA ASP A 10 -4.14 5.69 -22.51
C ASP A 10 -5.22 6.07 -23.52
N VAL A 11 -5.79 7.27 -23.43
CA VAL A 11 -6.81 7.75 -24.38
C VAL A 11 -6.25 7.87 -25.80
N ILE A 12 -5.04 8.39 -25.96
CA ILE A 12 -4.39 8.49 -27.27
C ILE A 12 -4.19 7.10 -27.87
N LEU A 13 -3.70 6.13 -27.09
CA LEU A 13 -3.51 4.75 -27.53
C LEU A 13 -4.82 4.04 -27.87
N VAL A 14 -5.91 4.32 -27.15
CA VAL A 14 -7.26 3.79 -27.47
C VAL A 14 -7.80 4.38 -28.78
N VAL A 15 -7.57 5.67 -29.03
CA VAL A 15 -7.95 6.30 -30.31
C VAL A 15 -7.14 5.69 -31.46
N GLU A 16 -5.83 5.48 -31.27
CA GLU A 16 -4.99 4.78 -32.25
C GLU A 16 -5.45 3.32 -32.49
N PHE A 17 -5.90 2.62 -31.45
CA PHE A 17 -6.49 1.28 -31.51
C PHE A 17 -7.75 1.25 -32.38
N LEU A 18 -8.66 2.19 -32.19
CA LEU A 18 -9.88 2.31 -33.02
C LEU A 18 -9.50 2.57 -34.48
N ILE A 19 -8.59 3.51 -34.74
CA ILE A 19 -8.13 3.84 -36.10
C ILE A 19 -7.50 2.63 -36.79
N MET A 20 -6.64 1.87 -36.10
CA MET A 20 -5.99 0.68 -36.67
C MET A 20 -6.97 -0.48 -36.92
N ILE A 21 -7.99 -0.66 -36.06
CA ILE A 21 -9.05 -1.65 -36.30
C ILE A 21 -9.89 -1.27 -37.51
N PHE A 22 -10.38 -0.03 -37.58
CA PHE A 22 -11.22 0.43 -38.68
C PHE A 22 -10.48 0.44 -40.02
N SER A 23 -9.20 0.85 -40.03
CA SER A 23 -8.37 0.85 -41.24
C SER A 23 -8.00 -0.56 -41.71
N SER A 24 -7.83 -1.54 -40.80
CA SER A 24 -7.51 -2.92 -41.18
C SER A 24 -8.73 -3.76 -41.60
N SER A 25 -9.95 -3.34 -41.25
CA SER A 25 -11.21 -3.92 -41.74
C SER A 25 -11.64 -3.43 -43.11
N ALA A 26 -11.01 -2.37 -43.63
CA ALA A 26 -11.34 -1.80 -44.92
C ALA A 26 -10.35 -2.24 -46.00
N PRO A 27 -10.59 -3.34 -46.73
CA PRO A 27 -9.88 -3.60 -47.97
C PRO A 27 -10.16 -2.53 -49.05
N GLN A 28 -11.11 -1.61 -48.80
CA GLN A 28 -11.63 -0.65 -49.78
C GLN A 28 -11.19 0.80 -49.57
N ILE A 29 -10.83 1.24 -48.35
CA ILE A 29 -10.49 2.67 -48.12
C ILE A 29 -9.18 3.08 -48.81
N LEU A 30 -8.22 2.15 -49.01
CA LEU A 30 -7.02 2.42 -49.81
C LEU A 30 -7.27 2.42 -51.33
N ASN A 31 -8.39 1.83 -51.80
CA ASN A 31 -8.80 1.91 -53.20
C ASN A 31 -9.59 3.20 -53.49
N ASP A 32 -10.27 3.77 -52.49
CA ASP A 32 -11.11 4.95 -52.67
C ASP A 32 -10.33 6.28 -52.62
N LEU A 33 -9.09 6.29 -52.14
CA LEU A 33 -8.25 7.51 -52.06
C LEU A 33 -7.62 7.92 -53.40
N CYS A 34 -7.64 7.07 -54.44
CA CYS A 34 -7.20 7.42 -55.80
C CYS A 34 -7.84 6.46 -56.83
N PRO A 35 -8.98 6.79 -57.45
CA PRO A 35 -9.65 5.92 -58.42
C PRO A 35 -8.91 5.76 -59.78
N GLY A 36 -7.64 6.14 -59.88
CA GLY A 36 -6.91 6.23 -61.15
C GLY A 36 -5.48 5.70 -61.19
N LEU A 37 -4.94 5.15 -60.08
CA LEU A 37 -3.58 4.58 -60.06
C LEU A 37 -3.63 3.15 -59.52
N PRO A 38 -3.27 2.12 -60.31
CA PRO A 38 -3.14 0.77 -59.78
C PRO A 38 -2.02 0.77 -58.74
N LEU A 39 -2.36 0.45 -57.49
CA LEU A 39 -1.38 0.16 -56.44
C LEU A 39 -0.50 -0.99 -56.93
N THR A 40 0.70 -0.66 -57.41
CA THR A 40 1.55 -1.54 -58.23
C THR A 40 2.28 -2.64 -57.44
N ARG A 41 2.02 -2.79 -56.14
CA ARG A 41 2.63 -3.88 -55.36
C ARG A 41 1.62 -4.51 -54.41
N PRO A 42 1.43 -5.85 -54.48
CA PRO A 42 0.63 -6.55 -53.48
C PRO A 42 1.31 -6.38 -52.12
N ASN A 43 0.54 -5.91 -51.14
CA ASN A 43 1.02 -5.75 -49.77
C ASN A 43 1.37 -7.13 -49.21
N ARG A 44 2.66 -7.48 -49.19
CA ARG A 44 3.17 -8.77 -48.70
C ARG A 44 2.83 -9.03 -47.22
N PHE A 45 2.54 -7.97 -46.46
CA PHE A 45 2.17 -8.07 -45.05
C PHE A 45 0.68 -8.37 -44.83
N TYR A 46 -0.14 -8.36 -45.88
CA TYR A 46 -1.59 -8.62 -45.77
C TYR A 46 -1.90 -10.01 -45.19
N SER A 47 -1.14 -11.03 -45.55
CA SER A 47 -1.30 -12.39 -44.99
C SER A 47 -1.00 -12.45 -43.50
N PHE A 48 -0.19 -11.51 -42.97
CA PHE A 48 0.20 -11.44 -41.56
C PHE A 48 -0.71 -10.53 -40.73
N ARG A 49 -1.77 -9.94 -41.32
CA ARG A 49 -2.67 -8.98 -40.64
C ARG A 49 -3.26 -9.52 -39.33
N TRP A 50 -3.55 -10.81 -39.28
CA TRP A 50 -4.10 -11.46 -38.09
C TRP A 50 -3.06 -11.65 -36.98
N LEU A 51 -1.80 -11.93 -37.35
CA LEU A 51 -0.68 -12.02 -36.41
C LEU A 51 -0.40 -10.68 -35.76
N PHE A 52 -0.40 -9.58 -36.54
CA PHE A 52 -0.27 -8.23 -35.98
C PHE A 52 -1.43 -7.89 -35.05
N ARG A 53 -2.68 -8.25 -35.40
CA ARG A 53 -3.85 -8.03 -34.52
C ARG A 53 -3.73 -8.77 -33.19
N VAL A 54 -3.35 -10.05 -33.21
CA VAL A 54 -3.21 -10.86 -31.99
C VAL A 54 -2.08 -10.33 -31.12
N ALA A 55 -0.90 -10.08 -31.68
CA ALA A 55 0.24 -9.54 -30.94
C ALA A 55 -0.11 -8.18 -30.30
N PHE A 56 -0.83 -7.32 -31.02
CA PHE A 56 -1.22 -6.01 -30.53
C PHE A 56 -2.35 -6.07 -29.48
N ILE A 57 -3.32 -6.98 -29.60
CA ILE A 57 -4.34 -7.24 -28.56
C ILE A 57 -3.67 -7.73 -27.27
N VAL A 58 -2.68 -8.62 -27.38
CA VAL A 58 -1.92 -9.11 -26.22
C VAL A 58 -1.14 -7.97 -25.57
N CYS A 59 -0.43 -7.14 -26.34
CA CYS A 59 0.27 -5.97 -25.80
C CYS A 59 -0.68 -4.93 -25.18
N PHE A 60 -1.83 -4.67 -25.80
CA PHE A 60 -2.85 -3.75 -25.25
C PHE A 60 -3.46 -4.30 -23.96
N GLY A 61 -3.77 -5.60 -23.92
CA GLY A 61 -4.20 -6.28 -22.70
C GLY A 61 -3.15 -6.14 -21.61
N LEU A 62 -1.89 -6.47 -21.89
CA LEU A 62 -0.78 -6.28 -20.94
C LEU A 62 -0.65 -4.83 -20.48
N PHE A 63 -0.86 -3.84 -21.36
CA PHE A 63 -0.76 -2.43 -21.01
C PHE A 63 -1.91 -1.97 -20.10
N VAL A 64 -3.16 -2.29 -20.44
CA VAL A 64 -4.35 -2.01 -19.61
C VAL A 64 -4.27 -2.72 -18.26
N PHE A 65 -3.87 -4.00 -18.25
CA PHE A 65 -3.65 -4.72 -17.01
C PHE A 65 -2.44 -4.20 -16.24
N SER A 66 -1.42 -3.63 -16.90
CA SER A 66 -0.27 -3.02 -16.22
C SER A 66 -0.59 -1.65 -15.63
N SER A 67 -1.44 -0.83 -16.25
CA SER A 67 -1.86 0.45 -15.67
C SER A 67 -2.80 0.23 -14.49
N LEU A 68 -3.73 -0.74 -14.61
CA LEU A 68 -4.43 -1.32 -13.47
C LEU A 68 -3.43 -1.84 -12.44
N TYR A 69 -2.43 -2.64 -12.81
CA TYR A 69 -1.48 -3.18 -11.83
C TYR A 69 -0.63 -2.10 -11.16
N VAL A 70 -0.25 -1.02 -11.84
CA VAL A 70 0.54 0.11 -11.28
C VAL A 70 -0.32 0.99 -10.38
N GLU A 71 -1.62 1.15 -10.65
CA GLU A 71 -2.56 1.72 -9.66
C GLU A 71 -2.76 0.78 -8.46
N TYR A 72 -2.59 -0.53 -8.64
CA TYR A 72 -2.74 -1.55 -7.61
C TYR A 72 -1.40 -1.99 -6.99
N ASP A 73 -0.27 -1.40 -7.42
CA ASP A 73 1.07 -1.67 -6.91
C ASP A 73 1.29 -0.87 -5.63
N SER A 74 0.55 -1.27 -4.60
CA SER A 74 0.98 -1.15 -3.20
C SER A 74 -0.06 -1.89 -2.36
N SER A 75 0.32 -3.06 -1.84
CA SER A 75 -0.27 -3.76 -0.69
C SER A 75 -1.72 -3.38 -0.36
N LEU A 76 -2.69 -4.25 -0.66
CA LEU A 76 -4.09 -4.24 -0.18
C LEU A 76 -4.34 -3.16 0.88
N GLN A 77 -4.68 -1.95 0.46
CA GLN A 77 -4.70 -0.81 1.38
C GLN A 77 -5.94 -0.93 2.26
N THR A 78 -5.77 -1.04 3.58
CA THR A 78 -6.90 -0.87 4.49
C THR A 78 -7.32 0.58 4.47
N VAL A 79 -8.55 0.81 4.01
CA VAL A 79 -9.23 2.10 4.11
C VAL A 79 -10.22 2.00 5.25
N LEU A 80 -10.23 2.98 6.14
CA LEU A 80 -11.32 3.13 7.10
C LEU A 80 -12.42 3.96 6.45
N VAL A 81 -13.62 3.41 6.42
CA VAL A 81 -14.82 4.08 5.90
C VAL A 81 -15.88 4.12 6.99
N LYS A 82 -16.62 5.23 7.07
CA LYS A 82 -17.78 5.36 7.96
C LYS A 82 -19.04 5.09 7.13
N ASN A 83 -19.82 4.07 7.49
CA ASN A 83 -21.09 3.76 6.82
C ASN A 83 -22.20 4.74 7.24
N ASP A 84 -23.38 4.65 6.60
CA ASP A 84 -24.54 5.52 6.86
C ASP A 84 -25.01 5.48 8.33
N ASN A 85 -24.71 4.40 9.06
CA ASN A 85 -25.03 4.24 10.48
C ASN A 85 -23.91 4.75 11.40
N SER A 86 -22.94 5.49 10.88
CA SER A 86 -21.76 5.95 11.62
C SER A 86 -20.85 4.86 12.17
N VAL A 87 -20.95 3.63 11.65
CA VAL A 87 -20.07 2.52 12.01
C VAL A 87 -18.85 2.53 11.10
N VAL A 88 -17.68 2.34 11.70
CA VAL A 88 -16.40 2.29 10.99
C VAL A 88 -16.13 0.88 10.51
N GLU A 89 -15.87 0.74 9.21
CA GLU A 89 -15.54 -0.52 8.57
C GLU A 89 -14.17 -0.44 7.89
N ALA A 90 -13.45 -1.57 7.88
CA ALA A 90 -12.22 -1.73 7.12
C ALA A 90 -12.58 -2.19 5.70
N GLY A 91 -12.37 -1.31 4.72
CA GLY A 91 -12.63 -1.54 3.31
C GLY A 91 -11.35 -1.73 2.51
N ILE A 92 -11.52 -2.24 1.29
CA ILE A 92 -10.43 -2.51 0.35
C ILE A 92 -10.64 -1.58 -0.86
N ALA A 93 -9.91 -0.47 -0.85
CA ALA A 93 -9.53 0.34 -2.02
C ALA A 93 -10.50 1.35 -2.68
N TRP A 94 -11.69 1.70 -2.15
CA TRP A 94 -12.42 2.89 -2.65
C TRP A 94 -12.86 3.82 -1.52
N CYS A 95 -12.42 5.07 -1.62
CA CYS A 95 -12.40 6.07 -0.57
C CYS A 95 -12.81 7.40 -1.21
N GLY A 96 -14.00 7.94 -0.87
CA GLY A 96 -14.46 9.26 -1.32
C GLY A 96 -13.79 10.41 -0.55
N ASN A 97 -14.50 11.50 -0.25
CA ASN A 97 -13.92 12.61 0.54
C ASN A 97 -13.80 12.28 2.05
N ASP A 98 -14.68 11.40 2.58
CA ASP A 98 -14.81 11.13 4.01
C ASP A 98 -14.23 9.77 4.40
N CYS A 99 -12.93 9.59 4.21
CA CYS A 99 -12.28 8.30 4.43
C CYS A 99 -10.79 8.44 4.73
N VAL A 100 -10.24 7.41 5.39
CA VAL A 100 -8.90 7.47 5.97
C VAL A 100 -8.06 6.30 5.49
N ASN A 101 -6.95 6.59 4.80
CA ASN A 101 -5.97 5.59 4.39
C ASN A 101 -4.96 5.37 5.52
N VAL A 102 -4.76 4.12 5.93
CA VAL A 102 -3.85 3.75 7.03
C VAL A 102 -2.80 2.75 6.56
N TYR A 103 -1.72 2.61 7.33
CA TYR A 103 -0.78 1.52 7.16
C TYR A 103 -1.30 0.29 7.90
N ASP A 104 -1.38 -0.84 7.18
CA ASP A 104 -1.81 -2.13 7.73
C ASP A 104 -0.82 -2.63 8.78
N GLU A 105 0.46 -2.38 8.51
CA GLU A 105 1.59 -2.80 9.31
C GLU A 105 2.51 -1.62 9.62
N TYR A 106 3.05 -1.61 10.84
CA TYR A 106 4.05 -0.67 11.31
C TYR A 106 5.23 -1.46 11.85
N GLU A 107 6.42 -1.24 11.29
CA GLU A 107 7.65 -1.82 11.79
C GLU A 107 8.18 -1.00 12.97
N ILE A 108 8.28 -1.63 14.13
CA ILE A 108 8.89 -1.08 15.33
C ILE A 108 10.31 -1.61 15.39
N ASP A 109 11.28 -0.72 15.25
CA ASP A 109 12.70 -0.99 15.39
C ASP A 109 13.28 -0.02 16.41
N ASN A 110 13.70 -0.55 17.55
CA ASN A 110 14.07 0.29 18.68
C ASN A 110 15.19 -0.30 19.53
N TYR A 111 15.93 0.59 20.21
CA TYR A 111 17.05 0.26 21.08
C TYR A 111 16.69 0.55 22.53
N VAL A 112 17.00 -0.38 23.42
CA VAL A 112 16.86 -0.19 24.86
C VAL A 112 18.23 -0.17 25.49
N GLN A 113 18.59 0.99 26.05
CA GLN A 113 19.87 1.18 26.73
C GLN A 113 19.69 1.00 28.24
N PHE A 114 20.48 0.12 28.84
CA PHE A 114 20.62 0.06 30.28
C PHE A 114 21.75 1.01 30.72
N HIS A 115 21.59 1.63 31.89
CA HIS A 115 22.35 2.75 32.47
C HIS A 115 23.90 2.60 32.60
N ASP A 116 24.59 1.86 31.74
CA ASP A 116 25.99 2.11 31.26
C ASP A 116 26.69 0.83 30.71
N ARG A 117 26.00 -0.28 30.40
CA ARG A 117 26.70 -1.57 30.19
C ARG A 117 26.28 -2.43 28.99
N CYS A 118 25.17 -2.14 28.35
CA CYS A 118 24.75 -2.81 27.13
C CYS A 118 23.50 -2.12 26.56
N ALA A 119 23.34 -2.24 25.25
CA ALA A 119 22.07 -1.99 24.60
C ALA A 119 21.63 -3.29 23.94
N PHE A 120 20.32 -3.47 23.82
CA PHE A 120 19.78 -4.45 22.90
C PHE A 120 18.83 -3.74 21.95
N ARG A 121 18.74 -4.28 20.75
CA ARG A 121 17.77 -3.87 19.74
C ARG A 121 16.63 -4.87 19.76
N PHE A 122 15.41 -4.38 19.64
CA PHE A 122 14.26 -5.23 19.34
C PHE A 122 13.56 -4.75 18.09
N THR A 123 13.16 -5.70 17.25
CA THR A 123 12.35 -5.46 16.06
C THR A 123 11.06 -6.27 16.12
N VAL A 124 9.94 -5.63 15.82
CA VAL A 124 8.62 -6.28 15.78
C VAL A 124 7.68 -5.52 14.86
N GLN A 125 6.77 -6.24 14.21
CA GLN A 125 5.71 -5.63 13.41
C GLN A 125 4.44 -5.48 14.24
N ALA A 126 3.80 -4.31 14.18
CA ALA A 126 2.46 -4.07 14.66
C ALA A 126 1.48 -4.06 13.49
N GLN A 127 0.29 -4.61 13.66
CA GLN A 127 -0.78 -4.63 12.67
C GLN A 127 -2.09 -4.11 13.26
N ILE A 128 -3.00 -3.63 12.42
CA ILE A 128 -4.32 -3.17 12.85
C ILE A 128 -5.08 -4.32 13.54
N SER A 129 -5.67 -4.03 14.70
CA SER A 129 -6.56 -4.94 15.41
C SER A 129 -8.00 -4.68 14.99
N LEU A 130 -8.57 -5.58 14.17
CA LEU A 130 -9.97 -5.48 13.73
C LEU A 130 -10.97 -5.36 14.89
N ASN A 131 -10.65 -5.96 16.04
CA ASN A 131 -11.48 -5.91 17.26
C ASN A 131 -11.56 -4.51 17.90
N HIS A 132 -10.66 -3.60 17.53
CA HIS A 132 -10.52 -2.27 18.11
C HIS A 132 -10.62 -1.15 17.04
N LEU A 133 -11.20 -1.46 15.88
CA LEU A 133 -11.34 -0.52 14.75
C LEU A 133 -12.02 0.79 15.13
N GLN A 134 -13.01 0.74 16.02
CA GLN A 134 -13.73 1.95 16.41
C GLN A 134 -12.89 2.90 17.28
N ALA A 135 -12.08 2.35 18.20
CA ALA A 135 -11.12 3.13 18.97
C ALA A 135 -10.02 3.71 18.07
N PHE A 136 -9.55 2.90 17.11
CA PHE A 136 -8.58 3.32 16.11
C PHE A 136 -9.09 4.47 15.23
N ALA A 137 -10.33 4.38 14.75
CA ALA A 137 -10.95 5.43 13.97
C ALA A 137 -11.23 6.71 14.76
N GLY A 138 -11.45 6.62 16.08
CA GLY A 138 -11.58 7.79 16.95
C GLY A 138 -10.36 8.72 16.94
N LEU A 139 -9.21 8.28 16.41
CA LEU A 139 -7.99 9.08 16.29
C LEU A 139 -7.97 9.98 15.05
N PHE A 140 -8.85 9.74 14.08
CA PHE A 140 -8.83 10.43 12.80
C PHE A 140 -10.07 11.30 12.63
N GLU A 141 -9.89 12.37 11.87
CA GLU A 141 -10.99 13.24 11.47
C GLU A 141 -11.59 12.72 10.15
N PHE A 142 -12.80 12.16 10.21
CA PHE A 142 -13.49 11.60 9.05
C PHE A 142 -14.37 12.62 8.31
N GLU A 143 -14.89 13.62 9.01
CA GLU A 143 -15.90 14.54 8.48
C GLU A 143 -15.29 15.91 8.15
N GLY A 144 -15.89 16.61 7.17
CA GLY A 144 -15.51 17.99 6.85
C GLY A 144 -14.22 18.13 6.03
N ARG A 145 -13.70 17.02 5.50
CA ARG A 145 -12.49 17.02 4.66
C ARG A 145 -12.83 17.29 3.20
N LEU A 146 -11.96 18.04 2.53
CA LEU A 146 -12.05 18.31 1.09
C LEU A 146 -11.47 17.15 0.24
N ALA A 147 -10.73 16.24 0.86
CA ALA A 147 -10.08 15.10 0.23
C ALA A 147 -9.79 13.99 1.27
N PRO A 148 -9.65 12.73 0.82
CA PRO A 148 -9.27 11.61 1.67
C PRO A 148 -8.00 11.87 2.48
N GLN A 149 -7.92 11.33 3.71
CA GLN A 149 -6.67 11.37 4.47
C GLN A 149 -5.65 10.41 3.88
N THR A 150 -4.43 10.91 3.65
CA THR A 150 -3.31 10.14 3.11
C THR A 150 -2.65 9.28 4.19
N LYS A 151 -1.93 8.23 3.77
CA LYS A 151 -1.14 7.38 4.69
C LYS A 151 -0.12 8.18 5.49
N ALA A 152 0.49 9.21 4.89
CA ALA A 152 1.47 10.06 5.55
C ALA A 152 0.85 10.89 6.69
N GLU A 153 -0.36 11.44 6.48
CA GLU A 153 -1.10 12.15 7.51
C GLU A 153 -1.53 11.21 8.64
N SER A 154 -2.08 10.04 8.30
CA SER A 154 -2.46 9.02 9.28
C SER A 154 -1.26 8.58 10.13
N TYR A 155 -0.12 8.34 9.48
CA TYR A 155 1.14 8.01 10.17
C TYR A 155 1.57 9.13 11.12
N TRP A 156 1.48 10.39 10.69
CA TRP A 156 1.81 11.53 11.52
C TRP A 156 0.94 11.61 12.78
N ILE A 157 -0.37 11.35 12.65
CA ILE A 157 -1.33 11.31 13.76
C ILE A 157 -1.01 10.16 14.73
N LEU A 158 -0.65 8.98 14.22
CA LEU A 158 -0.37 7.79 15.03
C LEU A 158 1.00 7.80 15.71
N ARG A 159 1.97 8.51 15.13
CA ARG A 159 3.37 8.51 15.56
C ARG A 159 3.56 8.82 17.06
N PRO A 160 2.88 9.81 17.67
CA PRO A 160 2.97 10.04 19.11
C PRO A 160 2.54 8.84 19.96
N SER A 161 1.45 8.16 19.58
CA SER A 161 0.93 6.98 20.31
C SER A 161 1.91 5.81 20.26
N PHE A 162 2.53 5.58 19.08
CA PHE A 162 3.58 4.57 18.94
C PHE A 162 4.79 4.89 19.82
N TYR A 163 5.29 6.13 19.78
CA TYR A 163 6.44 6.51 20.62
C TYR A 163 6.16 6.42 22.10
N GLN A 164 4.98 6.85 22.54
CA GLN A 164 4.58 6.72 23.94
C GLN A 164 4.54 5.25 24.38
N SER A 165 4.06 4.35 23.51
CA SER A 165 4.01 2.91 23.78
C SER A 165 5.39 2.27 23.86
N ILE A 166 6.29 2.70 22.97
CA ILE A 166 7.69 2.26 22.94
C ILE A 166 8.40 2.76 24.21
N GLU A 167 8.30 4.04 24.54
CA GLU A 167 8.91 4.64 25.72
C GLU A 167 8.41 3.99 27.02
N ALA A 168 7.10 3.74 27.15
CA ALA A 168 6.55 3.04 28.31
C ALA A 168 7.12 1.61 28.43
N THR A 169 7.31 0.93 27.29
CA THR A 169 7.92 -0.40 27.25
C THR A 169 9.40 -0.35 27.64
N GLU A 170 10.16 0.63 27.16
CA GLU A 170 11.55 0.86 27.57
C GLU A 170 11.67 1.11 29.07
N GLN A 171 10.85 2.01 29.61
CA GLN A 171 10.86 2.32 31.05
C GLN A 171 10.52 1.09 31.89
N MET A 172 9.57 0.27 31.45
CA MET A 172 9.25 -1.01 32.10
C MET A 172 10.46 -1.95 32.08
N LEU A 173 11.15 -2.08 30.96
CA LEU A 173 12.34 -2.93 30.82
C LEU A 173 13.50 -2.42 31.69
N ILE A 174 13.78 -1.12 31.68
CA ILE A 174 14.79 -0.48 32.52
C ILE A 174 14.46 -0.69 34.00
N GLY A 175 13.20 -0.50 34.40
CA GLY A 175 12.77 -0.74 35.77
C GLY A 175 12.90 -2.20 36.22
N ARG A 176 12.70 -3.15 35.31
CA ARG A 176 12.73 -4.59 35.62
C ARG A 176 14.12 -5.21 35.54
N TYR A 177 14.93 -4.79 34.57
CA TYR A 177 16.20 -5.43 34.22
C TYR A 177 17.40 -4.49 34.32
N GLY A 178 17.23 -3.20 34.61
CA GLY A 178 18.32 -2.23 34.62
C GLY A 178 19.41 -2.47 35.68
N SER A 179 19.17 -3.33 36.66
CA SER A 179 20.17 -3.78 37.65
C SER A 179 20.81 -5.13 37.32
N VAL A 180 20.31 -5.84 36.30
CA VAL A 180 20.80 -7.17 35.91
C VAL A 180 22.06 -7.02 35.06
N PRO A 181 23.15 -7.75 35.36
CA PRO A 181 24.34 -7.77 34.52
C PRO A 181 24.03 -8.23 33.09
N CYS A 182 24.69 -7.63 32.09
CA CYS A 182 24.37 -7.87 30.68
C CYS A 182 24.56 -9.33 30.25
N ASP A 183 25.59 -9.99 30.77
CA ASP A 183 25.88 -11.41 30.56
C ASP A 183 24.81 -12.35 31.14
N GLN A 184 23.95 -11.83 32.02
CA GLN A 184 22.89 -12.58 32.71
C GLN A 184 21.48 -12.16 32.26
N LEU A 185 21.36 -11.27 31.26
CA LEU A 185 20.07 -10.82 30.80
C LEU A 185 19.31 -11.97 30.09
N PRO A 186 18.11 -12.33 30.57
CA PRO A 186 17.34 -13.44 29.99
C PRO A 186 16.62 -12.96 28.72
N MET A 187 17.31 -13.00 27.57
CA MET A 187 16.81 -12.51 26.28
C MET A 187 15.41 -13.03 25.92
N MET A 188 15.14 -14.31 26.18
CA MET A 188 13.82 -14.91 25.88
C MET A 188 12.71 -14.34 26.77
N GLU A 189 13.01 -14.05 28.04
CA GLU A 189 12.06 -13.41 28.97
C GLU A 189 11.83 -11.95 28.61
N ILE A 190 12.86 -11.26 28.10
CA ILE A 190 12.74 -9.89 27.61
C ILE A 190 11.81 -9.84 26.39
N ALA A 191 11.92 -10.77 25.45
CA ALA A 191 11.02 -10.85 24.29
C ALA A 191 9.56 -11.02 24.72
N GLY A 192 9.30 -11.89 25.71
CA GLY A 192 7.97 -12.04 26.30
C GLY A 192 7.47 -10.77 26.99
N ALA A 193 8.33 -10.12 27.78
CA ALA A 193 7.98 -8.87 28.48
C ALA A 193 7.68 -7.71 27.52
N ILE A 194 8.46 -7.58 26.43
CA ILE A 194 8.19 -6.61 25.36
C ILE A 194 6.86 -6.95 24.71
N TYR A 195 6.65 -8.20 24.31
CA TYR A 195 5.40 -8.61 23.67
C TYR A 195 4.19 -8.25 24.54
N ASP A 196 4.17 -8.66 25.80
CA ASP A 196 3.04 -8.46 26.69
C ASP A 196 2.75 -6.97 26.95
N HIS A 197 3.79 -6.18 27.20
CA HIS A 197 3.62 -4.78 27.57
C HIS A 197 3.31 -3.92 26.36
N LEU A 198 4.10 -4.03 25.28
CA LEU A 198 3.91 -3.26 24.06
C LEU A 198 2.56 -3.60 23.43
N ASN A 199 2.20 -4.89 23.31
CA ASN A 199 0.90 -5.29 22.76
C ASN A 199 -0.27 -4.69 23.56
N ARG A 200 -0.18 -4.66 24.90
CA ARG A 200 -1.20 -4.03 25.75
C ARG A 200 -1.35 -2.54 25.46
N GLN A 201 -0.25 -1.80 25.28
CA GLN A 201 -0.30 -0.37 24.93
C GLN A 201 -0.86 -0.17 23.51
N LEU A 202 -0.42 -0.96 22.53
CA LEU A 202 -0.91 -0.89 21.15
C LEU A 202 -2.42 -1.12 21.05
N HIS A 203 -2.98 -2.03 21.85
CA HIS A 203 -4.43 -2.29 21.85
C HIS A 203 -5.26 -1.06 22.24
N THR A 204 -4.71 -0.13 23.01
CA THR A 204 -5.44 1.09 23.44
C THR A 204 -5.80 2.02 22.29
N PHE A 205 -5.04 1.95 21.18
CA PHE A 205 -5.28 2.74 19.98
C PHE A 205 -5.44 1.85 18.73
N GLY A 206 -5.74 0.57 18.94
CA GLY A 206 -6.21 -0.35 17.91
C GLY A 206 -5.14 -1.05 17.07
N TYR A 207 -3.92 -1.16 17.56
CA TYR A 207 -2.89 -2.04 17.00
C TYR A 207 -2.63 -3.26 17.87
N LYS A 208 -2.02 -4.29 17.30
CA LYS A 208 -1.52 -5.47 18.01
C LYS A 208 -0.20 -5.93 17.38
N LEU A 209 0.64 -6.63 18.14
CA LEU A 209 1.87 -7.20 17.60
C LEU A 209 1.59 -8.42 16.69
N ASN A 210 2.33 -8.50 15.60
CA ASN A 210 2.35 -9.63 14.67
C ASN A 210 3.53 -10.57 15.01
N GLY A 211 3.38 -11.32 16.10
CA GLY A 211 4.39 -12.25 16.58
C GLY A 211 5.30 -11.70 17.67
N LEU A 212 6.24 -12.53 18.12
CA LEU A 212 7.20 -12.17 19.16
C LEU A 212 8.28 -11.24 18.59
N PRO A 213 8.75 -10.24 19.38
CA PRO A 213 9.87 -9.42 18.99
C PRO A 213 11.14 -10.24 18.77
N VAL A 214 11.90 -9.89 17.74
CA VAL A 214 13.26 -10.38 17.54
C VAL A 214 14.19 -9.48 18.34
N ILE A 215 15.07 -10.09 19.14
CA ILE A 215 16.03 -9.37 19.98
C ILE A 215 17.45 -9.68 19.53
N SER A 216 18.26 -8.64 19.37
CA SER A 216 19.70 -8.75 19.13
C SER A 216 20.49 -7.91 20.13
N TRP A 217 21.65 -8.43 20.52
CA TRP A 217 22.67 -7.65 21.20
C TRP A 217 23.37 -6.71 20.23
N GLU A 218 23.75 -5.54 20.72
CA GLU A 218 24.54 -4.54 19.99
C GLU A 218 25.82 -4.19 20.77
#